data_AF-A0A1L6R917-F1
#
_entry.id   AF-A0A1L6R917-F1
#
_cell.length_a   1.000
_cell.length_b   1.000
_cell.length_c   1.000
_cell.angle_alpha   90.00
_cell.angle_beta   90.00
_cell.angle_gamma   90.00
#
_symmetry.space_group_name_H-M   'P 1'
#
loop_
_entity.id
_entity.type
_entity.pdbx_description
1 polymer ?
#
loop_
_entity_poly.entity_id
_entity_poly.type
_entity_poly.pdbx_seq_one_letter_code
_entity_poly.pdbx_strand_id
1 'polypeptide(L)'
;MKKIEAINYLEGNTSIEFQKNLKKLLTTPYEEISFRSNFKKLRESAKKLSDAAVPYSEIATLVYAFQSQPENVDGVGPFLDKFKDILLKEIDSDSNETVPADLNILIKTYENISLSDAQYRSLLGEEKIKSLKDGIDDLTNNLDNRMNNIYSGFVSVLGIFVAISFSLFGGVNLLENLFKDMAGGSTPENIGISIMLSGFFIALLYILILGLTSGLSRITQKENHFWEDFSFRTLFIIMSISCGIIIFGFMYHIGTVDWKVPFLNNYIFKWNAINVLIIYLFVCFMLYRRAAAFKNIVVNPQYWSVSGQRDVPGNSKFSLIDLIYIGLFLLIFIVVFALF
;
A
#
# COMPACT_ATOMS: atom_id res chain seq x y z
N MET A 1 33.64 -41.91 -39.13
CA MET A 1 34.41 -41.07 -38.19
C MET A 1 35.47 -41.94 -37.51
N LYS A 2 36.74 -41.53 -37.50
CA LYS A 2 37.83 -42.25 -36.82
C LYS A 2 37.86 -41.87 -35.33
N LYS A 3 38.39 -42.74 -34.45
CA LYS A 3 38.46 -42.52 -32.99
C LYS A 3 39.10 -41.17 -32.59
N ILE A 4 40.19 -40.79 -33.26
CA ILE A 4 40.89 -39.52 -33.02
C ILE A 4 40.03 -38.31 -33.44
N GLU A 5 39.25 -38.43 -34.51
CA GLU A 5 38.32 -37.37 -34.94
C GLU A 5 37.16 -37.19 -33.95
N ALA A 6 36.66 -38.29 -33.37
CA ALA A 6 35.62 -38.24 -32.35
C ALA A 6 36.10 -37.57 -31.05
N ILE A 7 37.34 -37.88 -30.62
CA ILE A 7 37.96 -37.24 -29.45
C ILE A 7 38.16 -35.75 -29.70
N ASN A 8 38.75 -35.38 -30.85
CA ASN A 8 38.97 -33.98 -31.19
C ASN A 8 37.67 -33.17 -31.36
N TYR A 9 36.58 -33.81 -31.79
CA TYR A 9 35.25 -33.21 -31.85
C TYR A 9 34.70 -32.93 -30.46
N LEU A 10 34.78 -33.90 -29.54
CA LEU A 10 34.35 -33.74 -28.15
C LEU A 10 35.21 -32.72 -27.37
N GLU A 11 36.49 -32.58 -27.72
CA GLU A 11 37.40 -31.59 -27.15
C GLU A 11 37.29 -30.20 -27.79
N GLY A 12 36.47 -30.02 -28.85
CA GLY A 12 36.26 -28.75 -29.53
C GLY A 12 37.44 -28.23 -30.36
N ASN A 13 38.54 -28.99 -30.46
CA ASN A 13 39.81 -28.53 -31.03
C ASN A 13 39.82 -28.44 -32.56
N THR A 14 39.03 -29.25 -33.27
CA THR A 14 39.02 -29.31 -34.75
C THR A 14 38.22 -28.22 -35.44
N SER A 15 37.38 -27.47 -34.72
CA SER A 15 36.44 -26.52 -35.33
C SER A 15 36.71 -25.05 -35.00
N ILE A 16 37.76 -24.74 -34.22
CA ILE A 16 38.08 -23.37 -33.76
C ILE A 16 38.24 -22.39 -34.94
N GLU A 17 39.00 -22.79 -35.98
CA GLU A 17 39.22 -21.95 -37.16
C GLU A 17 37.92 -21.72 -37.94
N PHE A 18 37.09 -22.76 -38.06
CA PHE A 18 35.78 -22.69 -38.69
C PHE A 18 34.83 -21.77 -37.92
N GLN A 19 34.73 -21.93 -36.60
CA GLN A 19 33.91 -21.07 -35.74
C GLN A 19 34.33 -19.60 -35.84
N LYS A 20 35.65 -19.33 -35.83
CA LYS A 20 36.19 -17.97 -35.98
C LYS A 20 35.81 -17.35 -37.33
N ASN A 21 35.92 -18.13 -38.41
CA ASN A 21 35.53 -17.68 -39.75
C ASN A 21 34.03 -17.47 -39.86
N LEU A 22 33.22 -18.33 -39.25
CA LEU A 22 31.76 -18.21 -39.24
C LEU A 22 31.33 -16.96 -38.45
N LYS A 23 31.87 -16.76 -37.24
CA LYS A 23 31.64 -15.56 -36.45
C LYS A 23 31.98 -14.31 -37.24
N LYS A 24 33.14 -14.29 -37.90
CA LYS A 24 33.57 -13.17 -38.73
C LYS A 24 32.58 -12.92 -39.86
N LEU A 25 32.12 -13.96 -40.54
CA LEU A 25 31.16 -13.84 -41.64
C LEU A 25 29.81 -13.30 -41.15
N LEU A 26 29.30 -13.79 -40.02
CA LEU A 26 28.06 -13.32 -39.37
C LEU A 26 28.12 -11.82 -39.06
N THR A 27 29.28 -11.32 -38.61
CA THR A 27 29.45 -9.89 -38.26
C THR A 27 29.94 -9.02 -39.44
N THR A 28 30.15 -9.59 -40.63
CA THR A 28 30.63 -8.82 -41.79
C THR A 28 29.46 -8.04 -42.40
N PRO A 29 29.63 -6.74 -42.72
CA PRO A 29 28.65 -6.00 -43.48
C PRO A 29 28.25 -6.72 -44.76
N TYR A 30 26.99 -6.66 -45.17
CA TYR A 30 26.47 -7.36 -46.35
C TYR A 30 26.93 -6.75 -47.68
N GLU A 31 28.10 -6.13 -47.75
CA GLU A 31 28.75 -5.77 -49.01
C GLU A 31 29.18 -7.04 -49.76
N GLU A 32 29.03 -7.05 -51.09
CA GLU A 32 29.19 -8.28 -51.88
C GLU A 32 30.62 -8.85 -51.85
N ILE A 33 31.63 -7.97 -51.94
CA ILE A 33 33.05 -8.37 -52.05
C ILE A 33 33.57 -8.92 -50.71
N SER A 34 33.30 -8.24 -49.60
CA SER A 34 33.77 -8.62 -48.26
C SER A 34 33.11 -9.91 -47.78
N PHE A 35 31.80 -10.05 -48.01
CA PHE A 35 31.05 -11.25 -47.66
C PHE A 35 31.52 -12.48 -48.46
N ARG A 36 31.69 -12.36 -49.78
CA ARG A 36 32.22 -13.45 -50.62
C ARG A 36 33.64 -13.86 -50.20
N SER A 37 34.49 -12.89 -49.87
CA SER A 37 35.86 -13.15 -49.38
C SER A 37 35.86 -13.94 -48.06
N ASN A 38 35.00 -13.56 -47.11
CA ASN A 38 34.88 -14.26 -45.83
C ASN A 38 34.17 -15.62 -45.98
N PHE A 39 33.23 -15.76 -46.92
CA PHE A 39 32.61 -17.04 -47.25
C PHE A 39 33.63 -18.04 -47.80
N LYS A 40 34.53 -17.61 -48.70
CA LYS A 40 35.63 -18.46 -49.18
C LYS A 40 36.53 -18.93 -48.04
N LYS A 41 36.86 -18.06 -47.08
CA LYS A 41 37.65 -18.44 -45.89
C LYS A 41 36.92 -19.47 -45.03
N LEU A 42 35.61 -19.31 -44.85
CA LEU A 42 34.77 -20.29 -44.16
C LEU A 42 34.79 -21.64 -44.87
N ARG A 43 34.63 -21.65 -46.20
CA ARG A 43 34.72 -22.86 -47.04
C ARG A 43 36.08 -23.56 -46.93
N GLU A 44 37.18 -22.82 -46.96
CA GLU A 44 38.52 -23.40 -46.77
C GLU A 44 38.67 -24.04 -45.39
N SER A 45 38.10 -23.45 -44.33
CA SER A 45 38.06 -24.11 -43.01
C SER A 45 37.10 -25.30 -42.97
N ALA A 46 36.03 -25.32 -43.77
CA ALA A 46 35.11 -26.46 -43.88
C ALA A 46 35.79 -27.69 -44.49
N LYS A 47 36.73 -27.52 -45.44
CA LYS A 47 37.51 -28.63 -46.01
C LYS A 47 38.34 -29.41 -44.99
N LYS A 48 38.69 -28.77 -43.86
CA LYS A 48 39.45 -29.38 -42.76
C LYS A 48 38.57 -30.18 -41.80
N LEU A 49 37.24 -30.04 -41.92
CA LEU A 49 36.26 -30.68 -41.06
C LEU A 49 35.79 -32.01 -41.67
N SER A 50 35.48 -32.95 -40.79
CA SER A 50 34.74 -34.15 -41.17
C SER A 50 33.25 -33.81 -41.21
N ASP A 51 32.53 -34.40 -42.16
CA ASP A 51 31.07 -34.24 -42.31
C ASP A 51 30.28 -34.67 -41.07
N ALA A 52 30.85 -35.57 -40.25
CA ALA A 52 30.29 -36.04 -38.99
C ALA A 52 30.66 -35.15 -37.78
N ALA A 53 31.54 -34.16 -37.98
CA ALA A 53 32.14 -33.34 -36.93
C ALA A 53 31.73 -31.86 -37.02
N VAL A 54 30.53 -31.57 -37.54
CA VAL A 54 30.00 -30.20 -37.63
C VAL A 54 29.71 -29.67 -36.22
N PRO A 55 30.23 -28.49 -35.82
CA PRO A 55 30.12 -27.95 -34.46
C PRO A 55 28.75 -27.29 -34.22
N TYR A 56 27.68 -28.09 -34.14
CA TYR A 56 26.32 -27.57 -34.09
C TYR A 56 26.04 -26.71 -32.85
N SER A 57 26.56 -27.10 -31.69
CA SER A 57 26.39 -26.36 -30.42
C SER A 57 27.02 -24.97 -30.49
N GLU A 58 28.21 -24.87 -31.06
CA GLU A 58 28.97 -23.64 -31.19
C GLU A 58 28.36 -22.71 -32.24
N ILE A 59 27.85 -23.26 -33.33
CA ILE A 59 27.07 -22.51 -34.33
C ILE A 59 25.84 -21.89 -33.66
N ALA A 60 25.05 -22.66 -32.92
CA ALA A 60 23.87 -22.14 -32.22
C ALA A 60 24.25 -21.04 -31.22
N THR A 61 25.31 -21.24 -30.44
CA THR A 61 25.82 -20.25 -29.50
C THR A 61 26.22 -18.94 -30.19
N LEU A 62 26.87 -19.01 -31.35
CA LEU A 62 27.21 -17.83 -32.14
C LEU A 62 25.97 -17.09 -32.66
N VAL A 63 24.94 -17.82 -33.09
CA VAL A 63 23.68 -17.24 -33.55
C VAL A 63 22.96 -16.52 -32.42
N TYR A 64 22.85 -17.14 -31.25
CA TYR A 64 22.22 -16.52 -30.07
C TYR A 64 22.99 -15.28 -29.62
N ALA A 65 24.32 -15.36 -29.57
CA ALA A 65 25.17 -14.22 -29.21
C ALA A 65 24.99 -13.06 -30.19
N PHE A 66 24.95 -13.34 -31.50
CA PHE A 66 24.71 -12.32 -32.52
C PHE A 66 23.32 -11.68 -32.39
N GLN A 67 22.26 -12.48 -32.24
CA GLN A 67 20.89 -11.96 -32.13
C GLN A 67 20.60 -11.21 -30.82
N SER A 68 21.34 -11.50 -29.75
CA SER A 68 21.21 -10.80 -28.47
C SER A 68 21.75 -9.36 -28.50
N GLN A 69 22.52 -9.00 -29.52
CA GLN A 69 23.11 -7.67 -29.64
C GLN A 69 22.07 -6.63 -30.08
N PRO A 70 21.98 -5.46 -29.41
CA PRO A 70 21.00 -4.41 -29.72
C PRO A 70 21.02 -3.93 -31.18
N GLU A 71 22.20 -3.94 -31.80
CA GLU A 71 22.42 -3.51 -33.19
C GLU A 71 21.84 -4.46 -34.25
N ASN A 72 21.53 -5.71 -33.90
CA ASN A 72 21.11 -6.75 -34.85
C ASN A 72 19.58 -6.94 -34.86
N VAL A 73 18.85 -5.84 -35.10
CA VAL A 73 17.37 -5.80 -35.08
C VAL A 73 16.74 -6.78 -36.08
N ASP A 74 17.37 -6.97 -37.24
CA ASP A 74 16.90 -7.87 -38.31
C ASP A 74 17.29 -9.35 -38.07
N GLY A 75 18.04 -9.63 -37.00
CA GLY A 75 18.55 -10.95 -36.67
C GLY A 75 19.45 -11.54 -37.76
N VAL A 76 19.44 -12.87 -37.90
CA VAL A 76 20.26 -13.58 -38.91
C VAL A 76 19.55 -13.75 -40.26
N GLY A 77 18.35 -13.18 -40.45
CA GLY A 77 17.57 -13.33 -41.70
C GLY A 77 18.32 -12.85 -42.95
N PRO A 78 18.79 -11.60 -43.00
CA PRO A 78 19.55 -11.09 -44.15
C PRO A 78 20.84 -11.87 -44.41
N PHE A 79 21.48 -12.39 -43.35
CA PHE A 79 22.63 -13.28 -43.47
C PHE A 79 22.23 -14.59 -44.15
N LEU A 80 21.14 -15.23 -43.71
CA LEU A 80 20.68 -16.52 -44.25
C LEU A 80 20.34 -16.41 -45.74
N ASP A 81 19.66 -15.33 -46.15
CA ASP A 81 19.32 -15.10 -47.56
C ASP A 81 20.58 -15.01 -48.42
N LYS A 82 21.55 -14.19 -48.00
CA LYS A 82 22.80 -14.02 -48.73
C LYS A 82 23.68 -15.27 -48.70
N PHE A 83 23.69 -16.00 -47.59
CA PHE A 83 24.43 -17.25 -47.45
C PHE A 83 23.85 -18.33 -48.38
N LYS A 84 22.52 -18.42 -48.45
CA LYS A 84 21.81 -19.31 -49.38
C LYS A 84 22.09 -18.97 -50.83
N ASP A 85 22.04 -17.69 -51.20
CA ASP A 85 22.32 -17.24 -52.58
C ASP A 85 23.73 -17.62 -53.05
N ILE A 86 24.72 -17.50 -52.16
CA ILE A 86 26.09 -17.90 -52.48
C ILE A 86 26.22 -19.42 -52.54
N LEU A 87 25.62 -20.15 -51.61
CA LEU A 87 25.61 -21.62 -51.63
C LEU A 87 25.02 -22.16 -52.93
N LEU A 88 23.86 -21.65 -53.35
CA LEU A 88 23.20 -22.07 -54.59
C LEU A 88 24.11 -21.80 -55.80
N LYS A 89 24.72 -20.60 -55.90
CA LYS A 89 25.65 -20.28 -56.98
C LYS A 89 26.87 -21.20 -57.03
N GLU A 90 27.41 -21.59 -55.87
CA GLU A 90 28.58 -22.48 -55.80
C GLU A 90 28.19 -23.93 -56.15
N ILE A 91 26.99 -24.38 -55.78
CA ILE A 91 26.46 -25.69 -56.16
C ILE A 91 26.19 -25.76 -57.66
N ASP A 92 25.52 -24.75 -58.23
CA ASP A 92 25.18 -24.69 -59.66
C ASP A 92 26.42 -24.56 -60.56
N SER A 93 27.53 -24.04 -60.01
CA SER A 93 28.79 -23.90 -60.74
C SER A 93 29.61 -25.19 -60.83
N ASP A 94 29.27 -26.22 -60.05
CA ASP A 94 29.95 -27.51 -60.04
C ASP A 94 29.27 -28.46 -61.03
N SER A 95 30.01 -28.96 -62.03
CA SER A 95 29.47 -29.88 -63.04
C SER A 95 29.35 -31.33 -62.54
N ASN A 96 29.68 -31.60 -61.29
CA ASN A 96 29.60 -32.92 -60.68
C ASN A 96 28.18 -33.25 -60.22
N GLU A 97 27.78 -34.52 -60.36
CA GLU A 97 26.46 -35.02 -59.93
C GLU A 97 26.32 -35.07 -58.38
N THR A 98 27.44 -35.00 -57.65
CA THR A 98 27.48 -35.07 -56.19
C THR A 98 28.05 -33.79 -55.57
N VAL A 99 27.38 -33.28 -54.53
CA VAL A 99 27.82 -32.09 -53.79
C VAL A 99 29.14 -32.37 -53.04
N PRO A 100 30.17 -31.53 -53.20
CA PRO A 100 31.41 -31.61 -52.44
C PRO A 100 31.21 -31.62 -50.91
N ALA A 101 32.05 -32.35 -50.19
CA ALA A 101 31.93 -32.53 -48.74
C ALA A 101 31.99 -31.21 -47.94
N ASP A 102 32.80 -30.25 -48.39
CA ASP A 102 32.88 -28.91 -47.80
C ASP A 102 31.59 -28.11 -47.99
N LEU A 103 30.96 -28.20 -49.16
CA LEU A 103 29.65 -27.61 -49.42
C LEU A 103 28.55 -28.28 -48.57
N ASN A 104 28.60 -29.60 -48.37
CA ASN A 104 27.67 -30.30 -47.48
C ASN A 104 27.76 -29.81 -46.03
N ILE A 105 28.97 -29.57 -45.52
CA ILE A 105 29.20 -28.98 -44.19
C ILE A 105 28.61 -27.57 -44.11
N LEU A 106 28.75 -26.76 -45.16
CA LEU A 106 28.17 -25.42 -45.20
C LEU A 106 26.64 -25.44 -45.29
N ILE A 107 26.04 -26.41 -46.01
CA ILE A 107 24.59 -26.63 -46.03
C ILE A 107 24.08 -26.98 -44.62
N LYS A 108 24.73 -27.94 -43.94
CA LYS A 108 24.40 -28.29 -42.55
C LYS A 108 24.57 -27.10 -41.60
N THR A 109 25.56 -26.24 -41.87
CA THR A 109 25.76 -25.01 -41.10
C THR A 109 24.62 -24.02 -41.34
N TYR A 110 24.21 -23.82 -42.58
CA TYR A 110 23.05 -22.99 -42.94
C TYR A 110 21.77 -23.47 -42.24
N GLU A 111 21.48 -24.77 -42.32
CA GLU A 111 20.30 -25.37 -41.69
C GLU A 111 20.32 -25.16 -40.17
N ASN A 112 21.48 -25.37 -39.53
CA ASN A 112 21.58 -25.17 -38.09
C ASN A 112 21.46 -23.70 -37.67
N ILE A 113 21.95 -22.75 -38.48
CA ILE A 113 21.75 -21.32 -38.23
C ILE A 113 20.26 -20.98 -38.34
N SER A 114 19.58 -21.49 -39.37
CA SER A 114 18.15 -21.31 -39.56
C SER A 114 17.32 -21.90 -38.42
N LEU A 115 17.67 -23.11 -37.96
CA LEU A 115 17.01 -23.74 -36.82
C LEU A 115 17.23 -22.96 -35.52
N SER A 116 18.46 -22.52 -35.29
CA SER A 116 18.82 -21.70 -34.11
C SER A 116 18.08 -20.36 -34.11
N ASP A 117 17.87 -19.75 -35.28
CA ASP A 117 17.04 -18.54 -35.42
C ASP A 117 15.59 -18.78 -35.01
N ALA A 118 14.98 -19.86 -35.52
CA ALA A 118 13.61 -20.23 -35.17
C ALA A 118 13.45 -20.48 -33.66
N GLN A 119 14.41 -21.20 -33.05
CA GLN A 119 14.41 -21.47 -31.62
C GLN A 119 14.56 -20.20 -30.78
N TYR A 120 15.48 -19.32 -31.13
CA TYR A 120 15.67 -18.04 -30.44
C TYR A 120 14.41 -17.18 -30.46
N ARG A 121 13.77 -17.04 -31.63
CA ARG A 121 12.52 -16.28 -31.79
C ARG A 121 11.38 -16.85 -30.96
N SER A 122 11.27 -18.18 -30.87
CA SER A 122 10.26 -18.85 -30.04
C SER A 122 10.46 -18.52 -28.56
N LEU A 123 11.70 -18.65 -28.06
CA LEU A 123 12.03 -18.35 -26.65
C LEU A 123 11.76 -16.88 -26.29
N LEU A 124 12.14 -15.96 -27.19
CA LEU A 124 11.89 -14.53 -26.99
C LEU A 124 10.38 -14.21 -26.96
N GLY A 125 9.59 -14.91 -27.76
CA GLY A 125 8.13 -14.82 -27.75
C GLY A 125 7.54 -15.25 -26.40
N GLU A 126 7.97 -16.38 -25.87
CA GLU A 126 7.53 -16.90 -24.57
C GLU A 126 7.91 -15.96 -23.41
N GLU A 127 9.12 -15.42 -23.41
CA GLU A 127 9.59 -14.49 -22.37
C GLU A 127 8.81 -13.17 -22.39
N LYS A 128 8.52 -12.64 -23.59
CA LYS A 128 7.66 -11.46 -23.74
C LYS A 128 6.26 -11.74 -23.25
N ILE A 129 5.66 -12.88 -23.62
CA ILE A 129 4.31 -13.25 -23.17
C ILE A 129 4.27 -13.37 -21.64
N LYS A 130 5.30 -13.98 -21.04
CA LYS A 130 5.39 -14.12 -19.58
C LYS A 130 5.51 -12.76 -18.88
N SER A 131 6.40 -11.88 -19.34
CA SER A 131 6.55 -10.54 -18.75
C SER A 131 5.31 -9.66 -18.93
N LEU A 132 4.62 -9.76 -20.07
CA LEU A 132 3.31 -9.12 -20.29
C LEU A 132 2.26 -9.66 -19.31
N LYS A 133 2.21 -10.97 -19.08
CA LYS A 133 1.29 -11.58 -18.12
C LYS A 133 1.57 -11.12 -16.70
N ASP A 134 2.82 -11.15 -16.26
CA ASP A 134 3.21 -10.69 -14.92
C ASP A 134 2.85 -9.21 -14.71
N GLY A 135 3.02 -8.36 -15.75
CA GLY A 135 2.61 -6.96 -15.71
C GLY A 135 1.09 -6.75 -15.66
N ILE A 136 0.30 -7.61 -16.34
CA ILE A 136 -1.17 -7.61 -16.26
C ILE A 136 -1.64 -8.04 -14.86
N ASP A 137 -1.01 -9.05 -14.27
CA ASP A 137 -1.37 -9.55 -12.95
C ASP A 137 -1.07 -8.49 -11.87
N ASP A 138 0.06 -7.80 -11.95
CA ASP A 138 0.38 -6.67 -11.05
C ASP A 138 -0.60 -5.50 -11.23
N LEU A 139 -0.94 -5.14 -12.47
CA LEU A 139 -1.92 -4.09 -12.74
C LEU A 139 -3.31 -4.45 -12.19
N THR A 140 -3.73 -5.70 -12.36
CA THR A 140 -5.01 -6.23 -11.84
C THR A 140 -5.05 -6.16 -10.32
N ASN A 141 -4.01 -6.65 -9.65
CA ASN A 141 -3.92 -6.61 -8.19
C ASN A 141 -3.93 -5.16 -7.65
N ASN A 142 -3.23 -4.24 -8.33
CA ASN A 142 -3.24 -2.82 -7.97
C ASN A 142 -4.61 -2.17 -8.18
N LEU A 143 -5.33 -2.53 -9.24
CA LEU A 143 -6.70 -2.09 -9.50
C LEU A 143 -7.67 -2.60 -8.43
N ASP A 144 -7.62 -3.89 -8.11
CA ASP A 144 -8.49 -4.49 -7.08
C ASP A 144 -8.27 -3.84 -5.71
N ASN A 145 -7.01 -3.61 -5.33
CA ASN A 145 -6.69 -2.90 -4.09
C ASN A 145 -7.24 -1.46 -4.08
N ARG A 146 -7.08 -0.72 -5.19
CA ARG A 146 -7.66 0.64 -5.32
C ARG A 146 -9.18 0.62 -5.25
N MET A 147 -9.81 -0.34 -5.92
CA MET A 147 -11.25 -0.49 -5.96
C MET A 147 -11.81 -0.83 -4.57
N ASN A 148 -11.17 -1.75 -3.84
CA ASN A 148 -11.52 -2.05 -2.46
C ASN A 148 -11.39 -0.84 -1.53
N ASN A 149 -10.33 -0.04 -1.68
CA ASN A 149 -10.16 1.20 -0.92
C ASN A 149 -11.26 2.23 -1.24
N ILE A 150 -11.64 2.35 -2.51
CA ILE A 150 -12.74 3.22 -2.95
C ILE A 150 -14.07 2.75 -2.37
N TYR A 151 -14.39 1.45 -2.43
CA TYR A 151 -15.60 0.89 -1.83
C TYR A 151 -15.65 1.15 -0.33
N SER A 152 -14.52 0.94 0.37
CA SER A 152 -14.40 1.25 1.80
C SER A 152 -14.66 2.74 2.08
N GLY A 153 -14.10 3.63 1.26
CA GLY A 153 -14.35 5.08 1.31
C GLY A 153 -15.83 5.43 1.10
N PHE A 154 -16.50 4.84 0.11
CA PHE A 154 -17.93 5.03 -0.12
C PHE A 154 -18.79 4.57 1.06
N VAL A 155 -18.50 3.39 1.62
CA VAL A 155 -19.21 2.88 2.82
C VAL A 155 -19.02 3.82 4.01
N SER A 156 -17.83 4.42 4.15
CA SER A 156 -17.55 5.43 5.19
C SER A 156 -18.41 6.68 5.03
N VAL A 157 -18.40 7.25 3.83
CA VAL A 157 -19.13 8.48 3.52
C VAL A 157 -20.64 8.24 3.71
N LEU A 158 -21.14 7.09 3.28
CA LEU A 158 -22.52 6.68 3.51
C LEU A 158 -22.82 6.58 5.03
N GLY A 159 -21.95 5.96 5.81
CA GLY A 159 -22.11 5.86 7.26
C GLY A 159 -22.15 7.21 7.96
N ILE A 160 -21.26 8.14 7.57
CA ILE A 160 -21.24 9.52 8.08
C ILE A 160 -22.53 10.26 7.72
N PHE A 161 -22.96 10.17 6.46
CA PHE A 161 -24.19 10.81 6.00
C PHE A 161 -25.40 10.32 6.80
N VAL A 162 -25.54 9.01 6.97
CA VAL A 162 -26.63 8.38 7.75
C VAL A 162 -26.64 8.87 9.20
N ALA A 163 -25.48 8.91 9.85
CA ALA A 163 -25.40 9.35 11.24
C ALA A 163 -25.67 10.86 11.42
N ILE A 164 -25.22 11.70 10.47
CA ILE A 164 -25.56 13.12 10.46
C ILE A 164 -27.07 13.28 10.27
N SER A 165 -27.68 12.57 9.33
CA SER A 165 -29.14 12.61 9.11
C SER A 165 -29.92 12.18 10.36
N PHE A 166 -29.53 11.08 11.02
CA PHE A 166 -30.18 10.65 12.26
C PHE A 166 -29.99 11.65 13.40
N SER A 167 -28.81 12.24 13.53
CA SER A 167 -28.54 13.30 14.53
C SER A 167 -29.38 14.55 14.26
N LEU A 168 -29.50 14.97 13.00
CA LEU A 168 -30.32 16.13 12.62
C LEU A 168 -31.81 15.88 12.88
N PHE A 169 -32.36 14.73 12.47
CA PHE A 169 -33.76 14.43 12.72
C PHE A 169 -34.06 14.24 14.22
N GLY A 170 -33.17 13.57 14.96
CA GLY A 170 -33.32 13.43 16.42
C GLY A 170 -33.17 14.77 17.17
N GLY A 171 -32.20 15.58 16.76
CA GLY A 171 -31.92 16.89 17.34
C GLY A 171 -33.01 17.91 17.06
N VAL A 172 -33.53 17.97 15.84
CA VAL A 172 -34.64 18.87 15.47
C VAL A 172 -35.91 18.52 16.26
N ASN A 173 -36.25 17.23 16.41
CA ASN A 173 -37.40 16.82 17.21
C ASN A 173 -37.27 17.21 18.69
N LEU A 174 -36.08 17.07 19.27
CA LEU A 174 -35.80 17.52 20.65
C LEU A 174 -35.96 19.04 20.77
N LEU A 175 -35.41 19.78 19.81
CA LEU A 175 -35.45 21.24 19.79
C LEU A 175 -36.88 21.77 19.58
N GLU A 176 -37.68 21.08 18.75
CA GLU A 176 -39.11 21.34 18.58
C GLU A 176 -39.90 21.13 19.88
N ASN A 177 -39.63 20.04 20.62
CA ASN A 177 -40.27 19.79 21.91
C ASN A 177 -39.90 20.86 22.95
N LEU A 178 -38.63 21.25 23.02
CA LEU A 178 -38.17 22.33 23.91
C LEU A 178 -38.87 23.67 23.61
N PHE A 179 -39.06 24.02 22.34
CA PHE A 179 -39.79 25.24 21.96
C PHE A 179 -41.28 25.17 22.25
N LYS A 180 -41.92 24.00 22.08
CA LYS A 180 -43.33 23.80 22.45
C LYS A 180 -43.55 23.98 23.96
N ASP A 181 -42.66 23.40 24.78
CA ASP A 181 -42.75 23.50 26.25
C ASP A 181 -42.51 24.94 26.76
N MET A 182 -41.65 25.71 26.08
CA MET A 182 -41.46 27.13 26.40
C MET A 182 -42.66 28.01 26.00
N ALA A 183 -43.31 27.70 24.87
CA ALA A 183 -44.45 28.48 24.35
C ALA A 183 -45.76 28.27 25.14
N GLY A 184 -45.93 27.14 25.84
CA GLY A 184 -47.16 26.76 26.54
C GLY A 184 -47.40 27.39 27.92
N GLY A 185 -46.49 28.24 28.41
CA GLY A 185 -46.52 28.79 29.77
C GLY A 185 -45.33 28.26 30.58
N SER A 186 -44.22 28.97 30.51
CA SER A 186 -42.93 28.50 31.00
C SER A 186 -42.88 28.54 32.54
N THR A 187 -43.13 27.41 33.20
CA THR A 187 -42.75 27.26 34.60
C THR A 187 -41.21 27.28 34.68
N PRO A 188 -40.61 27.90 35.72
CA PRO A 188 -39.17 27.87 35.90
C PRO A 188 -38.60 26.44 35.98
N GLU A 189 -39.42 25.49 36.41
CA GLU A 189 -39.15 24.05 36.41
C GLU A 189 -38.84 23.51 35.00
N ASN A 190 -39.67 23.83 34.00
CA ASN A 190 -39.53 23.39 32.61
C ASN A 190 -38.29 24.00 31.95
N ILE A 191 -37.93 25.22 32.33
CA ILE A 191 -36.72 25.90 31.83
C ILE A 191 -35.46 25.19 32.38
N GLY A 192 -35.44 24.80 33.66
CA GLY A 192 -34.33 24.04 34.25
C GLY A 192 -34.11 22.68 33.59
N ILE A 193 -35.21 21.94 33.34
CA ILE A 193 -35.18 20.65 32.63
C ILE A 193 -34.68 20.83 31.19
N SER A 194 -35.13 21.89 30.50
CA SER A 194 -34.71 22.22 29.13
C SER A 194 -33.20 22.47 29.03
N ILE A 195 -32.64 23.19 30.01
CA ILE A 195 -31.19 23.46 30.09
C ILE A 195 -30.41 22.17 30.36
N MET A 196 -30.89 21.31 31.26
CA MET A 196 -30.25 20.01 31.50
C MET A 196 -30.24 19.14 30.24
N LEU A 197 -31.36 19.08 29.52
CA LEU A 197 -31.49 18.29 28.30
C LEU A 197 -30.55 18.78 27.19
N SER A 198 -30.36 20.10 27.07
CA SER A 198 -29.37 20.71 26.16
C SER A 198 -27.94 20.29 26.49
N GLY A 199 -27.58 20.22 27.77
CA GLY A 199 -26.27 19.73 28.22
C GLY A 199 -26.00 18.28 27.79
N PHE A 200 -26.98 17.38 27.99
CA PHE A 200 -26.90 15.99 27.52
C PHE A 200 -26.81 15.90 25.99
N PHE A 201 -27.58 16.72 25.28
CA PHE A 201 -27.56 16.76 23.82
C PHE A 201 -26.18 17.15 23.25
N ILE A 202 -25.53 18.17 23.82
CA ILE A 202 -24.18 18.57 23.42
C ILE A 202 -23.16 17.45 23.64
N ALA A 203 -23.24 16.73 24.77
CA ALA A 203 -22.36 15.58 25.03
C ALA A 203 -22.58 14.45 24.03
N LEU A 204 -23.84 14.10 23.77
CA LEU A 204 -24.21 13.02 22.85
C LEU A 204 -23.81 13.33 21.40
N LEU A 205 -24.06 14.56 20.95
CA LEU A 205 -23.68 15.03 19.61
C LEU A 205 -22.16 15.02 19.43
N TYR A 206 -21.41 15.38 20.47
CA TYR A 206 -19.95 15.34 20.42
C TYR A 206 -19.40 13.90 20.38
N ILE A 207 -19.96 12.98 21.15
CA ILE A 207 -19.60 11.55 21.09
C ILE A 207 -19.92 10.96 19.71
N LEU A 208 -21.03 11.37 19.09
CA LEU A 208 -21.40 10.96 17.74
C LEU A 208 -20.39 11.46 16.69
N ILE A 209 -19.99 12.74 16.75
CA ILE A 209 -18.94 13.29 15.87
C ILE A 209 -17.61 12.56 16.06
N LEU A 210 -17.22 12.26 17.30
CA LEU A 210 -16.03 11.46 17.61
C LEU A 210 -16.09 10.06 16.99
N GLY A 211 -17.20 9.35 17.17
CA GLY A 211 -17.40 8.02 16.59
C GLY A 211 -17.31 8.04 15.06
N LEU A 212 -17.91 9.06 14.42
CA LEU A 212 -17.86 9.23 12.97
C LEU A 212 -16.47 9.57 12.45
N THR A 213 -15.77 10.49 13.11
CA THR A 213 -14.44 10.90 12.68
C THR A 213 -13.40 9.80 12.93
N SER A 214 -13.58 9.02 14.00
CA SER A 214 -12.79 7.80 14.28
C SER A 214 -13.05 6.72 13.23
N GLY A 215 -14.31 6.49 12.86
CA GLY A 215 -14.67 5.59 11.75
C GLY A 215 -14.02 6.01 10.43
N LEU A 216 -14.02 7.31 10.12
CA LEU A 216 -13.37 7.86 8.93
C LEU A 216 -11.84 7.66 8.96
N SER A 217 -11.19 7.93 10.08
CA SER A 217 -9.75 7.75 10.23
C SER A 217 -9.32 6.31 10.00
N ARG A 218 -10.08 5.35 10.56
CA ARG A 218 -9.85 3.91 10.43
C ARG A 218 -9.92 3.44 8.98
N ILE A 219 -10.84 4.02 8.21
CA ILE A 219 -11.03 3.64 6.81
C ILE A 219 -10.02 4.35 5.88
N THR A 220 -9.59 5.56 6.25
CA THR A 220 -8.58 6.31 5.48
C THR A 220 -7.14 5.83 5.78
N GLN A 221 -6.95 4.79 6.61
CA GLN A 221 -5.65 4.26 7.07
C GLN A 221 -4.73 5.35 7.69
N LYS A 222 -5.33 6.41 8.24
CA LYS A 222 -4.63 7.51 8.95
C LYS A 222 -4.78 7.37 10.46
N GLU A 223 -4.80 6.14 10.96
CA GLU A 223 -5.10 5.83 12.38
C GLU A 223 -4.12 6.51 13.34
N ASN A 224 -2.83 6.57 12.97
CA ASN A 224 -1.79 7.08 13.87
C ASN A 224 -1.88 8.60 14.13
N HIS A 225 -2.32 9.38 13.14
CA HIS A 225 -2.43 10.84 13.31
C HIS A 225 -3.77 11.29 13.87
N PHE A 226 -4.83 10.50 13.71
CA PHE A 226 -6.15 10.91 14.19
C PHE A 226 -6.22 11.02 15.72
N TRP A 227 -5.67 10.05 16.44
CA TRP A 227 -5.64 10.09 17.90
C TRP A 227 -4.58 11.08 18.44
N GLU A 228 -3.58 11.44 17.64
CA GLU A 228 -2.64 12.52 17.97
C GLU A 228 -3.29 13.90 17.83
N ASP A 229 -4.04 14.14 16.74
CA ASP A 229 -4.69 15.42 16.47
C ASP A 229 -5.94 15.63 17.32
N PHE A 230 -6.71 14.56 17.60
CA PHE A 230 -7.84 14.60 18.51
C PHE A 230 -7.37 14.52 19.96
N SER A 231 -6.78 15.62 20.42
CA SER A 231 -6.26 15.73 21.78
C SER A 231 -7.35 15.42 22.81
N PHE A 232 -7.09 14.47 23.72
CA PHE A 232 -7.89 14.24 24.94
C PHE A 232 -8.31 15.56 25.65
N ARG A 233 -7.54 16.63 25.47
CA ARG A 233 -7.84 17.98 25.95
C ARG A 233 -9.16 18.54 25.39
N THR A 234 -9.46 18.38 24.11
CA THR A 234 -10.71 18.90 23.51
C THR A 234 -11.92 18.12 24.01
N LEU A 235 -11.79 16.80 24.12
CA LEU A 235 -12.83 15.93 24.69
C LEU A 235 -13.15 16.34 26.13
N PHE A 236 -12.10 16.55 26.93
CA PHE A 236 -12.25 16.95 28.32
C PHE A 236 -12.90 18.33 28.47
N ILE A 237 -12.50 19.31 27.65
CA ILE A 237 -13.08 20.65 27.68
C ILE A 237 -14.58 20.61 27.35
N ILE A 238 -14.96 19.87 26.31
CA ILE A 238 -16.36 19.82 25.85
C ILE A 238 -17.24 19.07 26.86
N MET A 239 -16.75 17.96 27.42
CA MET A 239 -17.46 17.25 28.50
C MET A 239 -17.59 18.10 29.76
N SER A 240 -16.58 18.91 30.08
CA SER A 240 -16.62 19.87 31.18
C SER A 240 -17.64 21.00 30.93
N ILE A 241 -17.76 21.51 29.70
CA ILE A 241 -18.78 22.52 29.38
C ILE A 241 -20.18 21.91 29.50
N SER A 242 -20.40 20.72 28.95
CA SER A 242 -21.68 20.01 29.04
C SER A 242 -22.08 19.72 30.49
N CYS A 243 -21.15 19.20 31.30
CA CYS A 243 -21.39 18.92 32.72
C CYS A 243 -21.76 20.20 33.50
N GLY A 244 -21.06 21.32 33.22
CA GLY A 244 -21.39 22.63 33.82
C GLY A 244 -22.81 23.10 33.47
N ILE A 245 -23.25 22.91 32.21
CA ILE A 245 -24.61 23.24 31.77
C ILE A 245 -25.65 22.36 32.49
N ILE A 246 -25.38 21.07 32.65
CA ILE A 246 -26.28 20.14 33.37
C ILE A 246 -26.41 20.56 34.83
N ILE A 247 -25.29 20.85 35.51
CA ILE A 247 -25.29 21.31 36.90
C ILE A 247 -26.05 22.65 37.03
N PHE A 248 -25.84 23.57 36.10
CA PHE A 248 -26.55 24.85 36.09
C PHE A 248 -28.06 24.68 35.89
N GLY A 249 -28.47 23.84 34.94
CA GLY A 249 -29.88 23.49 34.73
C GLY A 249 -30.52 22.85 35.96
N PHE A 250 -29.80 21.94 36.62
CA PHE A 250 -30.24 21.29 37.86
C PHE A 250 -30.39 22.28 39.02
N MET A 251 -29.43 23.18 39.20
CA MET A 251 -29.51 24.24 40.21
C MET A 251 -30.70 25.18 39.97
N TYR A 252 -30.99 25.51 38.71
CA TYR A 252 -32.13 26.34 38.34
C TYR A 252 -33.47 25.63 38.58
N HIS A 253 -33.54 24.34 38.24
CA HIS A 253 -34.71 23.50 38.51
C HIS A 253 -35.00 23.43 40.02
N ILE A 254 -34.01 23.10 40.86
CA ILE A 254 -34.19 23.00 42.31
C ILE A 254 -34.45 24.38 42.97
N GLY A 255 -33.80 25.43 42.49
CA GLY A 255 -33.95 26.78 43.05
C GLY A 255 -35.33 27.41 42.86
N THR A 256 -36.21 26.77 42.09
CA THR A 256 -37.53 27.29 41.73
C THR A 256 -38.69 26.41 42.21
N VAL A 257 -38.42 25.23 42.78
CA VAL A 257 -39.42 24.41 43.47
C VAL A 257 -39.77 25.09 44.81
N ASP A 258 -41.05 25.43 44.99
CA ASP A 258 -41.58 26.22 46.12
C ASP A 258 -41.05 25.78 47.50
N TRP A 259 -40.20 26.62 48.11
CA TRP A 259 -39.68 26.44 49.46
C TRP A 259 -40.66 26.94 50.53
N LYS A 260 -41.48 26.03 51.07
CA LYS A 260 -42.23 26.27 52.32
C LYS A 260 -41.39 26.19 53.61
N VAL A 261 -40.05 26.28 53.54
CA VAL A 261 -39.19 26.24 54.74
C VAL A 261 -38.23 27.43 54.74
N PRO A 262 -38.47 28.46 55.60
CA PRO A 262 -37.69 29.68 55.55
C PRO A 262 -36.43 29.57 56.41
N PHE A 263 -35.39 30.23 55.91
CA PHE A 263 -34.27 30.83 56.66
C PHE A 263 -32.98 30.05 56.93
N LEU A 264 -32.98 28.74 57.25
CA LEU A 264 -31.69 28.01 57.41
C LEU A 264 -31.16 27.36 56.11
N ASN A 265 -32.02 27.10 55.14
CA ASN A 265 -31.66 26.32 53.95
C ASN A 265 -30.96 27.16 52.86
N ASN A 266 -31.21 28.47 52.79
CA ASN A 266 -30.70 29.30 51.68
C ASN A 266 -29.18 29.60 51.80
N TYR A 267 -28.66 29.68 53.03
CA TYR A 267 -27.23 29.90 53.26
C TYR A 267 -26.44 28.59 53.09
N ILE A 268 -26.91 27.50 53.71
CA ILE A 268 -26.25 26.19 53.63
C ILE A 268 -26.26 25.68 52.17
N PHE A 269 -27.35 25.88 51.42
CA PHE A 269 -27.45 25.43 50.04
C PHE A 269 -26.63 26.31 49.06
N LYS A 270 -26.57 27.64 49.24
CA LYS A 270 -25.66 28.49 48.47
C LYS A 270 -24.19 28.17 48.74
N TRP A 271 -23.85 27.88 50.00
CA TRP A 271 -22.50 27.40 50.36
C TRP A 271 -22.21 26.02 49.76
N ASN A 272 -23.19 25.10 49.71
CA ASN A 272 -23.02 23.79 49.07
C ASN A 272 -22.88 23.91 47.55
N ALA A 273 -23.63 24.78 46.88
CA ALA A 273 -23.48 25.03 45.46
C ALA A 273 -22.11 25.64 45.11
N ILE A 274 -21.63 26.58 45.93
CA ILE A 274 -20.27 27.15 45.81
C ILE A 274 -19.23 26.06 46.06
N ASN A 275 -19.42 25.19 47.06
CA ASN A 275 -18.50 24.08 47.34
C ASN A 275 -18.49 23.05 46.21
N VAL A 276 -19.64 22.70 45.64
CA VAL A 276 -19.74 21.80 44.47
C VAL A 276 -19.05 22.44 43.26
N LEU A 277 -19.23 23.74 43.03
CA LEU A 277 -18.52 24.47 41.97
C LEU A 277 -17.01 24.51 42.22
N ILE A 278 -16.55 24.73 43.45
CA ILE A 278 -15.13 24.74 43.82
C ILE A 278 -14.53 23.34 43.65
N ILE A 279 -15.21 22.29 44.11
CA ILE A 279 -14.78 20.90 43.92
C ILE A 279 -14.74 20.56 42.44
N TYR A 280 -15.74 20.98 41.67
CA TYR A 280 -15.77 20.80 40.22
C TYR A 280 -14.58 21.49 39.54
N LEU A 281 -14.35 22.76 39.82
CA LEU A 281 -13.21 23.52 39.28
C LEU A 281 -11.86 22.94 39.73
N PHE A 282 -11.78 22.42 40.96
CA PHE A 282 -10.58 21.75 41.49
C PHE A 282 -10.30 20.42 40.79
N VAL A 283 -11.34 19.61 40.54
CA VAL A 283 -11.23 18.36 39.79
C VAL A 283 -10.86 18.66 38.33
N CYS A 284 -11.50 19.64 37.70
CA CYS A 284 -11.13 20.12 36.36
C CYS A 284 -9.68 20.59 36.29
N PHE A 285 -9.19 21.33 37.30
CA PHE A 285 -7.81 21.80 37.38
C PHE A 285 -6.80 20.65 37.58
N MET A 286 -7.08 19.71 38.48
CA MET A 286 -6.25 18.52 38.71
C MET A 286 -6.15 17.65 37.45
N LEU A 287 -7.27 17.45 36.76
CA LEU A 287 -7.33 16.67 35.53
C LEU A 287 -6.65 17.40 34.36
N TYR A 288 -6.81 18.73 34.25
CA TYR A 288 -6.08 19.56 33.28
C TYR A 288 -4.56 19.45 33.46
N ARG A 289 -4.08 19.51 34.71
CA ARG A 289 -2.65 19.40 35.03
C ARG A 289 -2.09 18.03 34.63
N ARG A 290 -2.86 16.95 34.78
CA ARG A 290 -2.43 15.60 34.37
C ARG A 290 -2.48 15.37 32.86
N ALA A 291 -3.48 15.93 32.16
CA ALA A 291 -3.52 15.92 30.70
C ALA A 291 -2.32 16.69 30.09
N ALA A 292 -1.92 17.81 30.71
CA ALA A 292 -0.72 18.56 30.32
C ALA A 292 0.59 17.78 30.61
N ALA A 293 0.65 17.02 31.71
CA ALA A 293 1.80 16.18 32.04
C ALA A 293 1.97 14.99 31.05
N PHE A 294 0.87 14.41 30.56
CA PHE A 294 0.90 13.36 29.53
C PHE A 294 1.54 13.85 28.22
N LYS A 295 1.27 15.10 27.82
CA LYS A 295 1.88 15.72 26.64
C LYS A 295 3.41 15.86 26.76
N ASN A 296 3.92 16.18 27.95
CA ASN A 296 5.37 16.31 28.16
C ASN A 296 6.12 14.97 28.14
N ILE A 297 5.43 13.85 28.37
CA ILE A 297 6.00 12.50 28.27
C ILE A 297 6.01 12.01 26.82
N VAL A 298 5.00 12.38 26.02
CA VAL A 298 4.87 11.98 24.61
C VAL A 298 5.71 12.84 23.65
N VAL A 299 5.98 14.11 24.00
CA VAL A 299 6.61 15.11 23.08
C VAL A 299 8.12 15.30 23.33
N ASN A 300 8.76 14.57 24.25
CA ASN A 300 10.21 14.66 24.46
C ASN A 300 10.97 13.46 23.87
N PRO A 301 11.59 13.56 22.67
CA PRO A 301 12.29 12.44 22.02
C PRO A 301 13.69 12.21 22.58
N GLN A 302 14.17 13.01 23.55
CA GLN A 302 15.58 13.00 23.97
C GLN A 302 16.04 11.78 24.77
N TYR A 303 15.20 10.76 24.95
CA TYR A 303 15.61 9.46 25.51
C TYR A 303 15.72 8.33 24.47
N TRP A 304 15.56 8.61 23.18
CA TRP A 304 15.71 7.59 22.12
C TRP A 304 17.12 7.55 21.51
N SER A 305 18.14 7.51 22.38
CA SER A 305 19.51 7.28 21.97
C SER A 305 20.23 6.50 23.06
N VAL A 306 20.23 5.17 22.94
CA VAL A 306 21.40 4.28 22.93
C VAL A 306 20.94 2.83 23.11
N SER A 307 21.48 1.96 22.24
CA SER A 307 21.45 0.49 22.25
C SER A 307 20.13 -0.20 21.92
N GLY A 308 20.19 -1.04 20.89
CA GLY A 308 19.07 -1.79 20.37
C GLY A 308 18.68 -2.94 21.29
N GLN A 309 17.45 -2.86 21.79
CA GLN A 309 16.57 -4.00 22.02
C GLN A 309 15.16 -3.53 21.69
N ARG A 310 14.49 -4.27 20.79
CA ARG A 310 13.09 -4.03 20.44
C ARG A 310 12.23 -4.47 21.63
N ASP A 311 12.02 -3.56 22.57
CA ASP A 311 10.83 -3.58 23.40
C ASP A 311 9.87 -2.52 22.84
N VAL A 312 8.86 -3.02 22.13
CA VAL A 312 7.66 -2.23 21.82
C VAL A 312 7.09 -1.80 23.17
N PRO A 313 6.93 -0.49 23.46
CA PRO A 313 6.28 -0.08 24.69
C PRO A 313 4.87 -0.65 24.67
N GLY A 314 4.65 -1.61 25.56
CA GLY A 314 3.39 -2.31 25.68
C GLY A 314 2.26 -1.29 25.80
N ASN A 315 1.25 -1.52 24.96
CA ASN A 315 -0.16 -1.43 25.30
C ASN A 315 -0.41 -0.48 26.47
N SER A 316 -0.85 0.76 26.17
CA SER A 316 -1.37 1.71 27.15
C SER A 316 -2.63 1.12 27.78
N LYS A 317 -2.42 0.11 28.63
CA LYS A 317 -3.45 -0.48 29.46
C LYS A 317 -3.90 0.65 30.36
N PHE A 318 -5.12 1.09 30.10
CA PHE A 318 -5.99 1.77 31.03
C PHE A 318 -5.62 1.31 32.44
N SER A 319 -4.95 2.17 33.21
CA SER A 319 -4.40 1.75 34.49
C SER A 319 -5.59 1.37 35.38
N LEU A 320 -5.48 0.27 36.12
CA LEU A 320 -6.47 -0.13 37.12
C LEU A 320 -6.80 1.05 38.05
N ILE A 321 -5.82 1.93 38.26
CA ILE A 321 -5.92 3.16 39.04
C ILE A 321 -6.89 4.16 38.39
N ASP A 322 -6.89 4.31 37.06
CA ASP A 322 -7.80 5.22 36.35
C ASP A 322 -9.25 4.73 36.41
N LEU A 323 -9.47 3.41 36.33
CA LEU A 323 -10.78 2.80 36.55
C LEU A 323 -11.24 2.97 38.01
N ILE A 324 -10.32 2.86 38.96
CA ILE A 324 -10.59 3.10 40.39
C ILE A 324 -10.96 4.55 40.63
N TYR A 325 -10.30 5.53 39.99
CA TYR A 325 -10.64 6.95 40.17
C TYR A 325 -11.97 7.33 39.50
N ILE A 326 -12.27 6.79 38.31
CA ILE A 326 -13.59 6.97 37.67
C ILE A 326 -14.68 6.31 38.52
N GLY A 327 -14.41 5.12 39.04
CA GLY A 327 -15.30 4.41 39.95
C GLY A 327 -15.51 5.16 41.27
N LEU A 328 -14.45 5.73 41.85
CA LEU A 328 -14.51 6.53 43.07
C LEU A 328 -15.25 7.85 42.83
N PHE A 329 -15.05 8.48 41.67
CA PHE A 329 -15.77 9.68 41.27
C PHE A 329 -17.27 9.40 41.06
N LEU A 330 -17.61 8.32 40.36
CA LEU A 330 -19.01 7.87 40.21
C LEU A 330 -19.62 7.48 41.56
N LEU A 331 -18.86 6.83 42.45
CA LEU A 331 -19.33 6.43 43.77
C LEU A 331 -19.55 7.63 44.70
N ILE A 332 -18.65 8.62 44.68
CA ILE A 332 -18.84 9.90 45.39
C ILE A 332 -20.04 10.65 44.81
N PHE A 333 -20.20 10.66 43.48
CA PHE A 333 -21.34 11.30 42.82
C PHE A 333 -22.66 10.61 43.19
N ILE A 334 -22.72 9.27 43.18
CA ILE A 334 -23.90 8.49 43.59
C ILE A 334 -24.20 8.67 45.08
N VAL A 335 -23.19 8.65 45.96
CA VAL A 335 -23.38 8.84 47.41
C VAL A 335 -23.88 10.25 47.73
N VAL A 336 -23.35 11.27 47.04
CA VAL A 336 -23.85 12.64 47.17
C VAL A 336 -25.26 12.78 46.61
N PHE A 337 -25.61 12.07 45.53
CA PHE A 337 -26.94 12.08 44.94
C PHE A 337 -27.97 11.22 45.70
N ALA A 338 -27.54 10.24 46.49
CA ALA A 338 -28.41 9.37 47.30
C ALA A 338 -28.68 9.94 48.71
N LEU A 339 -27.89 10.94 49.14
CA LEU A 339 -28.04 11.61 50.44
C LEU A 339 -28.88 12.90 50.38
N PHE A 340 -29.35 13.29 49.19
CA PHE A 340 -30.23 14.43 48.91
C PHE A 340 -31.34 14.01 47.97
#